data_AF-A0A0B2APL3-F1
#
_entry.id   AF-A0A0B2APL3-F1
#
_cell.length_a   1.000
_cell.length_b   1.000
_cell.length_c   1.000
_cell.angle_alpha   90.00
_cell.angle_beta   90.00
_cell.angle_gamma   90.00
#
_symmetry.space_group_name_H-M   'P 1'
#
loop_
_entity.id
_entity.type
_entity.pdbx_description
1 polymer ?
#
loop_
_entity_poly.entity_id
_entity_poly.type
_entity_poly.pdbx_seq_one_letter_code
_entity_poly.pdbx_strand_id
1 'polypeptide(L)' 'MSAMAKDTSRAWRRREPRMPWSAEDEETVMREDLSAEQAAELLGRTLSAVIGRRQLLSYTRRPVLPLR' A
#
# COMPACT_ATOMS: atom_id res chain seq x y z
N MET A 1 17.71 20.88 -26.37
CA MET A 1 17.02 21.17 -25.10
C MET A 1 15.64 20.53 -25.16
N SER A 2 15.48 19.31 -24.65
CA SER A 2 14.19 18.60 -24.68
C SER A 2 13.47 18.83 -23.37
N ALA A 3 12.41 19.63 -23.40
CA ALA A 3 11.52 19.81 -22.26
C ALA A 3 10.63 18.57 -22.16
N MET A 4 11.00 17.61 -21.31
CA MET A 4 10.15 16.45 -21.02
C MET A 4 8.81 16.95 -20.49
N ALA A 5 7.74 16.59 -21.22
CA ALA A 5 6.37 16.88 -20.88
C ALA A 5 6.08 16.37 -19.47
N LYS A 6 5.71 17.29 -18.59
CA LYS A 6 5.08 17.00 -17.30
C LYS A 6 3.75 16.34 -17.63
N ASP A 7 3.71 15.02 -17.49
CA ASP A 7 2.48 14.24 -17.60
C ASP A 7 1.49 14.77 -16.57
N THR A 8 0.56 15.61 -17.04
CA THR A 8 -0.52 16.16 -16.24
C THR A 8 -1.68 15.18 -16.19
N SER A 9 -1.42 13.87 -16.05
CA SER A 9 -2.45 12.89 -15.76
C SER A 9 -2.83 12.92 -14.27
N ARG A 10 -3.07 14.12 -13.72
CA ARG A 10 -4.05 14.26 -12.63
C ARG A 10 -5.44 14.21 -13.22
N ALA A 11 -5.71 13.15 -13.97
CA ALA A 11 -7.07 12.68 -14.09
C ALA A 11 -7.49 12.39 -12.65
N TRP A 12 -8.54 13.06 -12.21
CA TRP A 12 -9.39 12.60 -11.12
C TRP A 12 -9.93 11.23 -11.53
N ARG A 13 -9.07 10.19 -11.53
CA ARG A 13 -9.49 8.80 -11.73
C ARG A 13 -10.60 8.65 -10.72
N ARG A 14 -11.82 8.40 -11.22
CA ARG A 14 -12.98 8.05 -10.39
C ARG A 14 -12.41 7.17 -9.30
N ARG A 15 -12.61 7.54 -8.04
CA ARG A 15 -12.10 6.79 -6.90
C ARG A 15 -12.67 5.39 -7.06
N GLU A 16 -11.92 4.51 -7.72
CA GLU A 16 -12.40 3.20 -8.10
C GLU A 16 -12.82 2.52 -6.79
N PRO A 17 -13.91 1.74 -6.79
CA PRO A 17 -14.34 1.04 -5.60
C PRO A 17 -13.11 0.39 -4.98
N ARG A 18 -12.79 0.75 -3.73
CA ARG A 18 -11.56 0.31 -3.07
C ARG A 18 -11.55 -1.21 -3.15
N MET A 19 -10.73 -1.77 -4.05
CA MET A 19 -10.59 -3.21 -4.21
C MET A 19 -10.35 -3.78 -2.82
N PRO A 20 -11.17 -4.75 -2.34
CA PRO A 20 -10.98 -5.33 -1.02
C PRO A 20 -9.56 -5.90 -0.92
N TRP A 21 -8.99 -5.88 0.30
CA TRP A 21 -7.70 -6.51 0.55
C TRP A 21 -7.91 -8.01 0.69
N SER A 22 -7.25 -8.81 -0.14
CA SER A 22 -7.21 -10.27 0.02
C SER A 22 -6.18 -10.65 1.10
N ALA A 23 -6.24 -11.89 1.59
CA ALA A 23 -5.20 -12.40 2.49
C ALA A 23 -3.80 -12.41 1.84
N GLU A 24 -3.73 -12.70 0.54
CA GLU A 24 -2.50 -12.68 -0.26
C GLU A 24 -1.93 -11.26 -0.40
N ASP A 25 -2.81 -10.27 -0.59
CA ASP A 25 -2.41 -8.86 -0.61
C ASP A 25 -1.82 -8.46 0.76
N GLU A 26 -2.44 -8.88 1.86
CA GLU A 26 -1.98 -8.57 3.21
C GLU A 26 -0.62 -9.21 3.52
N GLU A 27 -0.41 -10.45 3.08
CA GLU A 27 0.88 -11.12 3.19
C GLU A 27 1.96 -10.38 2.41
N THR A 28 1.66 -9.96 1.18
CA THR A 28 2.55 -9.14 0.36
C THR A 28 2.85 -7.78 1.01
N VAL A 29 1.86 -7.14 1.64
CA VAL A 29 2.06 -5.89 2.41
C VAL A 29 2.98 -6.10 3.61
N MET A 30 2.93 -7.26 4.26
CA MET A 30 3.72 -7.55 5.46
C MET A 30 5.13 -8.09 5.17
N ARG A 31 5.48 -8.35 3.90
CA ARG A 31 6.82 -8.77 3.49
C ARG A 31 7.90 -7.76 3.87
N GLU A 32 8.84 -8.18 4.70
CA GLU A 32 9.95 -7.33 5.18
C GLU A 32 11.05 -7.15 4.11
N ASP A 33 11.09 -8.04 3.11
CA ASP A 33 12.04 -7.97 2.00
C ASP A 33 11.59 -7.00 0.88
N LEU A 34 10.40 -6.41 1.00
CA LEU A 34 9.86 -5.43 0.08
C LEU A 34 9.70 -4.05 0.75
N SER A 35 10.13 -3.01 0.02
CA SER A 35 9.74 -1.64 0.33
C SER A 35 8.24 -1.44 0.09
N ALA A 36 7.68 -0.39 0.69
CA ALA A 36 6.27 -0.07 0.49
C ALA A 36 5.97 0.34 -0.97
N GLU A 37 6.94 0.94 -1.67
CA GLU A 37 6.84 1.23 -3.11
C GLU A 37 6.79 -0.06 -3.93
N GLN A 38 7.69 -1.01 -3.68
CA GLN A 38 7.72 -2.29 -4.40
C GLN A 38 6.43 -3.09 -4.19
N ALA A 39 5.91 -3.12 -2.96
CA ALA A 39 4.62 -3.74 -2.67
C ALA A 39 3.46 -3.02 -3.36
N ALA A 40 3.50 -1.69 -3.47
CA ALA A 40 2.48 -0.92 -4.18
C ALA A 40 2.47 -1.21 -5.69
N GLU A 41 3.65 -1.32 -6.30
CA GLU A 41 3.81 -1.70 -7.71
C GLU A 41 3.31 -3.12 -7.97
N LEU A 42 3.69 -4.09 -7.13
CA LEU A 42 3.26 -5.49 -7.26
C LEU A 42 1.74 -5.65 -7.14
N LEU A 43 1.11 -4.89 -6.25
CA LEU A 43 -0.33 -4.96 -5.98
C LEU A 43 -1.17 -4.02 -6.87
N GLY A 44 -0.54 -3.20 -7.72
CA GLY A 44 -1.24 -2.19 -8.51
C GLY A 44 -1.99 -1.14 -7.66
N ARG A 45 -1.50 -0.87 -6.45
CA ARG A 45 -2.10 0.08 -5.50
C ARG A 45 -1.21 1.32 -5.32
N THR A 46 -1.72 2.33 -4.63
CA THR A 46 -0.91 3.50 -4.29
C THR A 46 -0.03 3.23 -3.06
N LEU A 47 1.15 3.86 -3.01
CA LEU A 47 2.05 3.81 -1.86
C LEU A 47 1.33 4.12 -0.54
N SER A 48 0.52 5.18 -0.50
CA SER A 48 -0.21 5.57 0.70
C SER A 48 -1.23 4.52 1.15
N ALA A 49 -1.85 3.77 0.21
CA ALA A 49 -2.76 2.69 0.56
C ALA A 49 -2.01 1.51 1.22
N VAL A 50 -0.84 1.15 0.69
CA VAL A 50 0.03 0.12 1.26
C VAL A 50 0.54 0.52 2.64
N ILE A 51 1.05 1.75 2.80
CA ILE A 51 1.52 2.25 4.11
C ILE A 51 0.40 2.21 5.15
N GLY A 52 -0.79 2.73 4.80
CA GLY A 52 -1.94 2.72 5.71
C GLY A 52 -2.37 1.31 6.08
N ARG A 53 -2.33 0.37 5.13
CA ARG A 53 -2.65 -1.04 5.41
C ARG A 53 -1.61 -1.71 6.29
N ARG A 54 -0.31 -1.51 6.02
CA ARG A 54 0.80 -2.05 6.82
C ARG A 54 0.68 -1.61 8.28
N GLN A 55 0.42 -0.33 8.54
CA GLN A 55 0.21 0.17 9.90
C GLN A 55 -0.96 -0.51 10.62
N LEU A 56 -2.10 -0.68 9.93
CA LEU A 56 -3.28 -1.34 10.50
C LEU A 56 -3.01 -2.82 10.83
N LEU A 57 -2.32 -3.53 9.94
CA LEU A 57 -1.96 -4.93 10.15
C LEU A 57 -0.94 -5.09 11.29
N SER A 58 0.04 -4.19 11.40
CA SER A 58 0.99 -4.18 12.51
C SER A 58 0.33 -3.93 13.86
N TYR A 59 -0.72 -3.10 13.92
CA TYR A 59 -1.50 -2.90 15.13
C TYR A 59 -2.36 -4.14 15.47
N THR A 60 -3.02 -4.71 14.45
CA THR A 60 -3.94 -5.85 14.63
C THR A 60 -3.21 -7.14 14.99
N ARG A 61 -2.01 -7.37 14.43
CA ARG A 61 -1.19 -8.56 14.72
C ARG A 61 -0.32 -8.42 15.97
N ARG A 62 -0.37 -7.28 16.68
CA ARG A 62 0.40 -7.11 17.91
C ARG A 62 -0.15 -8.03 18.99
N PRO A 63 0.65 -8.97 19.55
CA PRO A 63 0.18 -9.77 20.66
C PRO A 63 -0.08 -8.84 21.86
N VAL A 64 -1.28 -8.94 22.44
CA VAL A 64 -1.59 -8.33 23.74
C VAL A 64 -0.76 -9.07 24.79
N LEU A 65 0.44 -8.55 25.07
CA LEU A 65 1.24 -9.05 26.18
C LEU A 65 0.51 -8.68 27.49
N PRO A 66 0.24 -9.64 28.39
CA PRO A 66 -0.32 -9.30 29.68
C PRO A 66 0.68 -8.42 30.45
N LEU A 67 0.21 -7.27 30.93
CA LEU A 67 0.98 -6.44 31.87
C LEU A 67 1.24 -7.30 33.11
N ARG A 68 2.53 -7.57 33.39
CA ARG A 68 2.98 -8.19 34.64
C ARG A 68 3.43 -7.11 35.61
#